data_AF-A0A7I8IKG2-F1
#
_entry.id   AF-A0A7I8IKG2-F1
#
_cell.length_a   1.000
_cell.length_b   1.000
_cell.length_c   1.000
_cell.angle_alpha   90.00
_cell.angle_beta   90.00
_cell.angle_gamma   90.00
#
_symmetry.space_group_name_H-M   'P 1'
#
loop_
_entity.id
_entity.type
_entity.pdbx_description
1 polymer ?
#
loop_
_entity_poly.entity_id
_entity_poly.type
_entity_poly.pdbx_seq_one_letter_code
_entity_poly.pdbx_strand_id
1 'polypeptide(L)'
;MAALSWKTVDVAVLLPFFLLLSVSVPLMDSQSCLPPHLVPQVLSDLRRWYAAEFGDYLISESPSFFLGLLWVELLFVWPISIVAAYAIATGGRRWLPKACLMAGVSVATSMAAIMTEIVNSGRGSTKLLQMYAPFAGFAVVATCEGSSHPLPPARPPLIQPRGRRRRRRRRVGIYDFHH
;
A
#
# COMPACT_ATOMS: atom_id res chain seq x y z
N MET A 1 23.90 -9.68 -10.53
CA MET A 1 23.45 -8.47 -11.27
C MET A 1 21.96 -8.18 -11.09
N ALA A 2 21.07 -9.19 -11.01
CA ALA A 2 19.62 -8.97 -10.82
C ALA A 2 19.23 -8.18 -9.55
N ALA A 3 19.88 -8.39 -8.40
CA ALA A 3 19.54 -7.71 -7.14
C ALA A 3 19.86 -6.20 -7.12
N LEU A 4 20.67 -5.70 -8.06
CA LEU A 4 20.98 -4.28 -8.19
C LEU A 4 19.90 -3.53 -8.99
N SER A 5 19.23 -4.24 -9.91
CA SER A 5 18.14 -3.68 -10.74
C SER A 5 16.93 -3.31 -9.89
N TRP A 6 16.45 -4.22 -9.04
CA TRP A 6 15.22 -4.02 -8.26
C TRP A 6 15.33 -2.91 -7.22
N LYS A 7 16.48 -2.83 -6.53
CA LYS A 7 16.74 -1.71 -5.62
C LYS A 7 16.75 -0.36 -6.33
N THR A 8 17.16 -0.34 -7.59
CA THR A 8 17.14 0.88 -8.40
C THR A 8 15.71 1.26 -8.75
N VAL A 9 14.86 0.30 -9.12
CA VAL A 9 13.42 0.55 -9.39
C VAL A 9 12.70 1.00 -8.12
N ASP A 10 12.97 0.36 -6.98
CA ASP A 10 12.41 0.74 -5.67
C ASP A 10 12.70 2.20 -5.34
N VAL A 11 13.94 2.66 -5.53
CA VAL A 11 14.36 4.02 -5.17
C VAL A 11 13.99 5.04 -6.26
N ALA A 12 14.14 4.69 -7.54
CA ALA A 12 13.94 5.64 -8.65
C ALA A 12 12.47 5.82 -9.04
N VAL A 13 11.63 4.80 -8.84
CA VAL A 13 10.23 4.80 -9.27
C VAL A 13 9.30 4.67 -8.08
N LEU A 14 9.43 3.63 -7.26
CA LEU A 14 8.43 3.37 -6.21
C LEU A 14 8.48 4.41 -5.09
N LEU A 15 9.67 4.79 -4.62
CA LEU A 15 9.84 5.77 -3.56
C LEU A 15 9.19 7.13 -3.88
N PRO A 16 9.48 7.80 -5.02
CA PRO A 16 8.87 9.08 -5.31
C PRO A 16 7.35 8.97 -5.46
N PHE A 17 6.83 7.89 -6.04
CA PHE A 17 5.39 7.68 -6.14
C PHE A 17 4.72 7.43 -4.78
N PHE A 18 5.32 6.62 -3.90
CA PHE A 18 4.77 6.43 -2.55
C PHE A 18 4.81 7.70 -1.71
N LEU A 19 5.86 8.52 -1.86
CA LEU A 19 5.92 9.84 -1.23
C LEU A 19 4.84 10.77 -1.79
N LEU A 20 4.66 10.78 -3.12
CA LEU A 20 3.60 11.53 -3.78
C LEU A 20 2.23 11.11 -3.25
N LEU A 21 1.92 9.82 -3.22
CA LEU A 21 0.66 9.30 -2.68
C LEU A 21 0.49 9.64 -1.19
N SER A 22 1.55 9.57 -0.40
CA SER A 22 1.52 9.90 1.02
C SER A 22 1.09 11.35 1.31
N VAL A 23 1.36 12.27 0.38
CA VAL A 23 1.02 13.70 0.50
C VAL A 23 -0.27 14.01 -0.26
N SER A 24 -0.39 13.55 -1.50
CA SER A 24 -1.50 13.88 -2.39
C SER A 24 -2.82 13.27 -1.95
N VAL A 25 -2.85 12.01 -1.50
CA VAL A 25 -4.09 11.32 -1.06
C VAL A 25 -4.78 12.07 0.08
N PRO A 26 -4.13 12.36 1.22
CA PRO A 26 -4.80 13.11 2.28
C PRO A 26 -5.05 14.57 1.87
N LEU A 27 -4.29 15.12 0.93
CA LEU A 27 -4.50 16.50 0.48
C LEU A 27 -5.71 16.63 -0.45
N MET A 28 -5.94 15.70 -1.36
CA MET A 28 -6.99 15.76 -2.39
C MET A 28 -8.24 14.96 -1.97
N ASP A 29 -8.06 13.72 -1.54
CA ASP A 29 -9.16 12.77 -1.34
C ASP A 29 -9.93 13.11 -0.06
N SER A 30 -9.23 13.58 0.98
CA SER A 30 -9.87 14.03 2.21
C SER A 30 -10.85 15.18 1.95
N GLN A 31 -10.58 16.07 0.99
CA GLN A 31 -11.48 17.18 0.68
C GLN A 31 -12.81 16.72 0.08
N SER A 32 -12.79 15.59 -0.63
CA SER A 32 -13.97 15.00 -1.25
C SER A 32 -14.75 14.11 -0.27
N CYS A 33 -14.05 13.50 0.70
CA CYS A 33 -14.65 12.66 1.73
C CYS A 33 -15.18 13.46 2.93
N LEU A 34 -14.60 14.62 3.24
CA LEU A 34 -15.01 15.46 4.35
C LEU A 34 -16.17 16.40 3.95
N PRO A 35 -17.09 16.68 4.89
CA PRO A 35 -18.13 17.66 4.63
C PRO A 35 -17.55 19.07 4.43
N PRO A 36 -18.18 19.92 3.59
CA PRO A 36 -17.58 21.18 3.11
C PRO A 36 -17.17 22.18 4.19
N HIS A 37 -17.75 22.09 5.39
CA HIS A 37 -17.44 22.99 6.51
C HIS A 37 -16.12 22.67 7.22
N LEU A 38 -15.55 21.48 7.01
CA LEU A 38 -14.27 21.07 7.58
C LEU A 38 -13.08 21.31 6.64
N VAL A 39 -13.35 21.68 5.38
CA VAL A 39 -12.32 21.87 4.36
C VAL A 39 -11.97 23.36 4.27
N PRO A 40 -10.72 23.76 4.55
CA PRO A 40 -10.24 25.13 4.35
C PRO A 40 -10.50 25.63 2.92
N GLN A 41 -10.85 26.91 2.78
CA GLN A 41 -11.13 27.51 1.47
C GLN A 41 -9.97 27.35 0.48
N VAL A 42 -8.73 27.51 0.93
CA VAL A 42 -7.51 27.33 0.12
C VAL A 42 -7.47 25.96 -0.57
N LEU A 43 -7.86 24.90 0.15
CA LEU A 43 -7.87 23.55 -0.39
C LEU A 43 -8.99 23.37 -1.42
N SER A 44 -10.19 23.88 -1.10
CA SER A 44 -11.34 23.87 -2.01
C SER A 44 -11.06 24.61 -3.31
N ASP A 45 -10.36 25.74 -3.24
CA ASP A 45 -9.99 26.54 -4.40
C ASP A 45 -8.92 25.84 -5.25
N LEU A 46 -7.94 25.18 -4.63
CA LEU A 46 -6.98 24.32 -5.33
C LEU A 46 -7.69 23.19 -6.08
N ARG A 47 -8.67 22.54 -5.45
CA ARG A 47 -9.48 21.47 -6.08
C ARG A 47 -10.29 21.99 -7.26
N ARG A 48 -10.92 23.17 -7.13
CA ARG A 48 -11.67 23.82 -8.22
C ARG A 48 -10.76 24.22 -9.38
N TRP A 49 -9.61 24.80 -9.08
CA TRP A 49 -8.60 25.15 -10.07
C TRP A 49 -8.14 23.90 -10.83
N TYR A 50 -7.83 22.82 -10.10
CA TYR A 50 -7.47 21.54 -10.69
C TYR A 50 -8.57 20.99 -11.61
N ALA A 51 -9.83 20.95 -11.13
CA ALA A 51 -10.95 20.45 -11.92
C ALA A 51 -11.16 21.28 -13.20
N ALA A 52 -10.98 22.60 -13.13
CA ALA A 52 -11.08 23.49 -14.28
C ALA A 52 -9.90 23.32 -15.26
N GLU A 53 -8.68 23.21 -14.75
CA GLU A 53 -7.45 23.10 -15.55
C GLU A 53 -7.38 21.79 -16.32
N PHE A 54 -7.77 20.68 -15.70
CA PHE A 54 -7.71 19.34 -16.29
C PHE A 54 -9.04 18.89 -16.91
N GLY A 55 -10.13 19.63 -16.68
CA GLY A 55 -11.47 19.22 -17.10
C GLY A 55 -11.93 17.94 -16.40
N ASP A 56 -11.46 17.71 -15.18
CA ASP A 56 -11.69 16.48 -14.44
C ASP A 56 -13.10 16.48 -13.84
N TYR A 57 -14.04 15.92 -14.59
CA TYR A 57 -15.43 15.84 -14.16
C TYR A 57 -15.62 14.89 -12.97
N LEU A 58 -14.72 13.92 -12.73
CA LEU A 58 -14.81 13.01 -11.58
C LEU A 58 -14.59 13.78 -10.28
N ILE A 59 -13.65 14.72 -10.27
CA ILE A 59 -13.42 15.62 -9.13
C ILE A 59 -14.53 16.67 -9.01
N SER A 60 -15.01 17.21 -10.14
CA SER A 60 -16.06 18.24 -10.14
C SER A 60 -17.42 17.72 -9.67
N GLU A 61 -17.87 16.59 -10.24
CA GLU A 61 -19.20 16.00 -9.99
C GLU A 61 -19.19 14.98 -8.86
N SER A 62 -18.01 14.41 -8.52
CA SER A 62 -17.82 13.45 -7.42
C SER A 62 -18.88 12.34 -7.37
N PRO A 63 -19.02 11.52 -8.45
CA PRO A 63 -20.01 10.44 -8.48
C PRO A 63 -19.76 9.42 -7.36
N SER A 64 -20.82 8.72 -6.93
CA SER A 64 -20.77 7.85 -5.74
C SER A 64 -19.75 6.71 -5.84
N PHE A 65 -19.55 6.13 -7.05
CA PHE A 65 -18.52 5.11 -7.25
C PHE A 65 -17.10 5.68 -7.01
N PHE A 66 -16.85 6.90 -7.48
CA PHE A 66 -15.56 7.56 -7.36
C PHE A 66 -15.26 7.92 -5.90
N LEU A 67 -16.26 8.40 -5.17
CA LEU A 67 -16.14 8.60 -3.72
C LEU A 67 -15.80 7.31 -2.98
N GLY A 68 -16.36 6.17 -3.42
CA GLY A 68 -15.99 4.85 -2.90
C GLY A 68 -14.52 4.50 -3.14
N LEU A 69 -13.97 4.83 -4.32
CA LEU A 69 -12.55 4.66 -4.62
C LEU A 69 -11.67 5.56 -3.74
N LEU A 70 -12.05 6.82 -3.55
CA LEU A 70 -11.33 7.76 -2.68
C LEU A 70 -11.26 7.27 -1.23
N TRP A 71 -12.31 6.63 -0.72
CA TRP A 71 -12.27 6.00 0.60
C TRP A 71 -11.26 4.85 0.68
N VAL A 72 -11.18 4.03 -0.36
CA VAL A 72 -10.17 2.96 -0.43
C VAL A 72 -8.77 3.55 -0.51
N GLU A 73 -8.56 4.59 -1.32
CA GLU A 73 -7.26 5.27 -1.42
C GLU A 73 -6.85 5.88 -0.07
N LEU A 74 -7.77 6.57 0.59
CA LEU A 74 -7.53 7.23 1.87
C LEU A 74 -7.33 6.26 3.06
N LEU A 75 -8.11 5.19 3.15
CA LEU A 75 -8.05 4.26 4.29
C LEU A 75 -7.04 3.12 4.10
N PHE A 76 -6.75 2.74 2.86
CA PHE A 76 -5.92 1.58 2.56
C PHE A 76 -4.61 1.97 1.88
N VAL A 77 -4.66 2.70 0.77
CA VAL A 77 -3.45 3.02 -0.02
C VAL A 77 -2.56 4.01 0.72
N TRP A 78 -3.14 5.02 1.38
CA TRP A 78 -2.41 6.03 2.13
C TRP A 78 -1.55 5.49 3.29
N PRO A 79 -2.05 4.70 4.25
CA PRO A 79 -1.19 4.15 5.29
C PRO A 79 -0.13 3.21 4.71
N ILE A 80 -0.46 2.45 3.65
CA ILE A 80 0.50 1.58 2.98
C ILE A 80 1.60 2.41 2.30
N SER A 81 1.28 3.56 1.70
CA SER A 81 2.27 4.40 1.01
C SER A 81 3.29 5.00 1.96
N ILE A 82 2.87 5.48 3.14
CA ILE A 82 3.77 5.94 4.20
C ILE A 82 4.71 4.82 4.63
N VAL A 83 4.13 3.65 4.93
CA VAL A 83 4.86 2.50 5.45
C VAL A 83 5.84 1.94 4.39
N ALA A 84 5.45 1.92 3.12
CA ALA A 84 6.28 1.49 1.99
C ALA A 84 7.43 2.48 1.73
N ALA A 85 7.16 3.79 1.71
CA ALA A 85 8.19 4.82 1.55
C ALA A 85 9.24 4.73 2.66
N TYR A 86 8.80 4.56 3.91
CA TYR A 86 9.70 4.35 5.05
C TYR A 86 10.53 3.07 4.93
N ALA A 87 9.94 1.97 4.46
CA ALA A 87 10.66 0.72 4.24
C ALA A 87 11.75 0.84 3.17
N ILE A 88 11.48 1.56 2.08
CA ILE A 88 12.47 1.81 1.03
C ILE A 88 13.59 2.72 1.57
N ALA A 89 13.23 3.81 2.24
CA ALA A 89 14.18 4.77 2.82
C ALA A 89 15.12 4.15 3.87
N THR A 90 14.66 3.13 4.60
CA THR A 90 15.47 2.43 5.62
C THR A 90 16.25 1.22 5.10
N GLY A 91 16.37 1.07 3.77
CA GLY A 91 17.20 0.04 3.15
C GLY A 91 16.47 -1.26 2.78
N GLY A 92 15.14 -1.19 2.65
CA GLY A 92 14.29 -2.30 2.21
C GLY A 92 13.94 -3.27 3.34
N ARG A 93 12.64 -3.46 3.60
CA ARG A 93 12.13 -4.43 4.59
C ARG A 93 11.53 -5.65 3.90
N ARG A 94 11.56 -6.80 4.57
CA ARG A 94 11.08 -8.10 4.02
C ARG A 94 9.61 -8.13 3.61
N TRP A 95 8.81 -7.20 4.12
CA TRP A 95 7.39 -7.08 3.83
C TRP A 95 7.08 -6.02 2.77
N LEU A 96 8.09 -5.28 2.29
CA LEU A 96 7.93 -4.27 1.25
C LEU A 96 7.27 -4.84 -0.03
N PRO A 97 7.67 -6.00 -0.57
CA PRO A 97 7.01 -6.54 -1.77
C PRO A 97 5.52 -6.82 -1.56
N LYS A 98 5.12 -7.25 -0.36
CA LYS A 98 3.70 -7.46 -0.04
C LYS A 98 2.92 -6.15 0.03
N ALA A 99 3.52 -5.12 0.61
CA ALA A 99 2.94 -3.78 0.65
C ALA A 99 2.81 -3.18 -0.77
N CYS A 100 3.85 -3.32 -1.60
CA CYS A 100 3.84 -2.90 -3.00
C CYS A 100 2.79 -3.65 -3.82
N LEU A 101 2.65 -4.97 -3.61
CA LEU A 101 1.60 -5.76 -4.27
C LEU A 101 0.20 -5.28 -3.88
N MET A 102 -0.05 -5.09 -2.58
CA MET A 102 -1.35 -4.64 -2.08
C MET A 102 -1.71 -3.25 -2.60
N ALA A 103 -0.78 -2.29 -2.51
CA ALA A 103 -0.98 -0.95 -3.04
C ALA A 103 -1.13 -0.96 -4.57
N GLY A 104 -0.25 -1.69 -5.27
CA GLY A 104 -0.26 -1.81 -6.73
C GLY A 104 -1.57 -2.34 -7.27
N VAL A 105 -2.08 -3.44 -6.71
CA VAL A 105 -3.37 -4.03 -7.15
C VAL A 105 -4.56 -3.11 -6.84
N SER A 106 -4.54 -2.44 -5.67
CA SER A 106 -5.60 -1.50 -5.29
C SER A 106 -5.63 -0.29 -6.23
N VAL A 107 -4.47 0.32 -6.50
CA VAL A 107 -4.36 1.46 -7.42
C VAL A 107 -4.68 1.01 -8.85
N ALA A 108 -4.25 -0.17 -9.28
CA ALA A 108 -4.55 -0.69 -10.62
C ALA A 108 -6.06 -0.87 -10.83
N THR A 109 -6.76 -1.37 -9.82
CA THR A 109 -8.22 -1.57 -9.87
C THR A 109 -8.95 -0.23 -9.92
N SER A 110 -8.53 0.74 -9.10
CA SER A 110 -9.09 2.10 -9.10
C SER A 110 -8.86 2.78 -10.45
N MET A 111 -7.66 2.64 -11.01
CA MET A 111 -7.30 3.24 -12.29
C MET A 111 -8.01 2.59 -13.46
N ALA A 112 -8.21 1.27 -13.43
CA ALA A 112 -9.04 0.58 -14.41
C ALA A 112 -10.49 1.09 -14.38
N ALA A 113 -11.09 1.22 -13.19
CA ALA A 113 -12.45 1.75 -13.04
C ALA A 113 -12.57 3.19 -13.56
N ILE A 114 -11.63 4.06 -13.19
CA ILE A 114 -11.58 5.47 -13.63
C ILE A 114 -11.42 5.55 -15.15
N MET A 115 -10.45 4.83 -15.73
CA MET A 115 -10.21 4.88 -17.17
C MET A 115 -11.37 4.30 -17.97
N THR A 116 -11.99 3.21 -17.52
CA THR A 116 -13.18 2.64 -18.17
C THR A 116 -14.33 3.64 -18.15
N GLU A 117 -14.57 4.32 -17.03
CA GLU A 117 -15.63 5.33 -16.94
C GLU A 117 -15.33 6.56 -17.82
N ILE A 118 -14.08 7.03 -17.85
CA ILE A 118 -13.66 8.14 -18.71
C ILE A 118 -13.85 7.81 -20.20
N VAL A 119 -13.50 6.58 -20.62
CA VAL A 119 -13.67 6.12 -22.01
C VAL A 119 -15.16 5.94 -22.34
N ASN A 120 -15.94 5.33 -21.45
CA ASN A 120 -17.35 5.04 -21.67
C ASN A 120 -18.23 6.29 -21.67
N SER A 121 -17.93 7.27 -20.81
CA SER A 121 -18.66 8.55 -20.74
C SER A 121 -18.46 9.45 -21.96
N GLY A 122 -17.45 9.18 -22.81
CA GLY A 122 -17.09 10.05 -23.94
C GLY A 122 -16.52 11.41 -23.53
N ARG A 123 -16.29 11.64 -22.23
CA ARG A 123 -15.75 12.90 -21.65
C ARG A 123 -14.22 12.87 -21.49
N GLY A 124 -13.57 11.82 -21.99
CA GLY A 124 -12.12 11.63 -21.91
C GLY A 124 -11.33 12.57 -22.81
N SER A 125 -10.93 13.72 -22.26
CA SER A 125 -9.93 14.58 -22.89
C SER A 125 -8.55 13.92 -22.89
N THR A 126 -7.75 14.14 -23.94
CA THR A 126 -6.36 13.64 -24.02
C THR A 126 -5.51 14.10 -22.84
N LYS A 127 -5.73 15.34 -22.36
CA LYS A 127 -5.03 15.90 -21.19
C LYS A 127 -5.37 15.13 -19.91
N LEU A 128 -6.64 14.78 -19.73
CA LEU A 128 -7.12 14.01 -18.58
C LEU A 128 -6.51 12.60 -18.59
N LEU A 129 -6.53 11.92 -19.74
CA LEU A 129 -5.96 10.58 -19.87
C LEU A 129 -4.44 10.57 -19.63
N GLN A 130 -3.72 11.56 -20.17
CA GLN A 130 -2.29 11.74 -19.93
C GLN A 130 -1.97 11.97 -18.46
N MET A 131 -2.87 12.61 -17.72
CA MET A 131 -2.69 12.81 -16.29
C MET A 131 -2.83 11.50 -15.48
N TYR A 132 -3.78 10.62 -15.84
CA TYR A 132 -3.99 9.36 -15.14
C TYR A 132 -2.98 8.25 -15.54
N ALA A 133 -2.37 8.36 -16.73
CA ALA A 133 -1.45 7.34 -17.26
C ALA A 133 -0.21 7.05 -16.37
N PRO A 134 0.48 8.04 -15.76
CA PRO A 134 1.58 7.78 -14.83
C PRO A 134 1.17 6.93 -13.62
N PHE A 135 -0.03 7.14 -13.09
CA PHE A 135 -0.56 6.35 -11.96
C PHE A 135 -0.88 4.92 -12.37
N ALA A 136 -1.43 4.71 -13.57
CA ALA A 136 -1.62 3.39 -14.14
C ALA A 136 -0.27 2.65 -14.34
N GLY A 137 0.73 3.35 -14.87
CA GLY A 137 2.08 2.81 -15.03
C GLY A 137 2.72 2.42 -13.69
N PHE A 138 2.63 3.29 -12.69
CA PHE A 138 3.07 2.99 -11.32
C PHE A 138 2.38 1.75 -10.76
N ALA A 139 1.05 1.63 -10.93
CA ALA A 139 0.29 0.51 -10.40
C ALA A 139 0.76 -0.84 -10.99
N VAL A 140 1.06 -0.87 -12.29
CA VAL A 140 1.61 -2.05 -12.96
C VAL A 140 3.01 -2.37 -12.41
N VAL A 141 3.90 -1.38 -12.32
CA VAL A 141 5.25 -1.57 -11.79
C VAL A 141 5.20 -2.09 -10.35
N ALA A 142 4.41 -1.47 -9.47
CA ALA A 142 4.26 -1.89 -8.07
C ALA A 142 3.71 -3.32 -7.93
N THR A 143 2.77 -3.70 -8.79
CA THR A 143 2.21 -5.07 -8.83
C THR A 143 3.27 -6.08 -9.26
N CYS A 144 4.02 -5.79 -10.32
CA CYS A 144 5.09 -6.63 -10.84
C CYS A 144 6.24 -6.80 -9.83
N GLU A 145 6.66 -5.73 -9.17
CA GLU A 145 7.70 -5.78 -8.12
C GLU A 145 7.24 -6.65 -6.94
N GLY A 146 5.97 -6.50 -6.54
CA GLY A 146 5.39 -7.28 -5.45
C GLY A 146 5.31 -8.78 -5.72
N SER A 147 5.04 -9.19 -6.96
CA SER A 147 4.99 -10.61 -7.36
C SER A 147 6.37 -11.24 -7.60
N SER A 148 7.34 -10.43 -8.03
CA SER A 148 8.64 -10.94 -8.51
C SER A 148 9.67 -11.12 -7.40
N HIS A 149 9.48 -10.50 -6.22
CA HIS A 149 10.40 -10.62 -5.11
C HIS A 149 10.21 -11.98 -4.37
N PRO A 150 11.20 -12.88 -4.37
CA PRO A 150 11.08 -14.15 -3.65
C PRO A 150 10.86 -13.89 -2.16
N LEU A 151 9.84 -14.51 -1.58
CA LEU A 151 9.71 -14.60 -0.12
C LEU A 151 10.93 -15.37 0.39
N PRO A 152 11.78 -14.80 1.25
CA PRO A 152 12.81 -15.61 1.90
C PRO A 152 12.13 -16.72 2.70
N PRO A 153 12.70 -17.94 2.73
CA PRO A 153 12.07 -19.08 3.39
C PRO A 153 11.74 -18.73 4.85
N ALA A 154 10.58 -19.18 5.31
CA ALA A 154 10.16 -19.04 6.70
C ALA A 154 11.29 -19.52 7.61
N ARG A 155 11.62 -18.74 8.66
CA ARG A 155 12.60 -19.19 9.67
C ARG A 155 12.13 -20.57 10.16
N PRO A 156 12.95 -21.62 10.07
CA PRO A 156 12.58 -22.90 10.64
C PRO A 156 12.28 -22.67 12.14
N PRO A 157 11.26 -23.34 12.70
CA PRO A 157 10.95 -23.18 14.11
C PRO A 157 12.21 -23.49 14.90
N LEU A 158 12.59 -22.58 15.80
CA LEU A 158 13.62 -22.86 16.80
C LEU A 158 13.12 -24.05 17.60
N ILE A 159 13.65 -25.25 17.29
CA ILE A 159 13.51 -26.41 18.15
C ILE A 159 14.27 -26.03 19.42
N GLN A 160 13.56 -25.46 20.39
CA GLN A 160 14.06 -25.26 21.73
C GLN A 160 14.29 -26.68 22.31
N PRO A 161 15.51 -27.06 22.72
CA PRO A 161 15.70 -28.36 23.34
C PRO A 161 14.89 -28.36 24.64
N ARG A 162 13.82 -29.17 24.69
CA ARG A 162 12.99 -29.36 25.88
C ARG A 162 13.89 -29.80 27.03
N GLY A 163 14.07 -28.91 28.00
CA GLY A 163 14.81 -29.16 29.23
C GLY A 163 14.32 -30.44 29.90
N ARG A 164 15.26 -31.37 30.11
CA ARG A 164 15.05 -32.66 30.77
C ARG A 164 14.64 -32.40 32.23
N ARG A 165 13.32 -32.38 32.52
CA ARG A 165 12.80 -32.28 33.89
C ARG A 165 13.37 -33.42 34.73
N ARG A 166 14.27 -33.08 35.67
CA ARG A 166 14.79 -33.96 36.72
C ARG A 166 13.62 -34.62 37.46
N ARG A 167 13.42 -35.92 37.23
CA ARG A 167 12.46 -36.74 37.98
C ARG A 167 13.07 -37.06 39.34
N ARG A 168 12.81 -36.21 40.33
CA ARG A 168 13.20 -36.41 41.74
C ARG A 168 12.41 -37.61 42.28
N ARG A 169 12.98 -38.82 42.22
CA ARG A 169 12.42 -40.02 42.87
C ARG A 169 12.35 -39.75 44.37
N ARG A 170 11.14 -39.61 44.91
CA ARG A 170 10.88 -39.66 46.34
C ARG A 170 11.22 -41.07 46.83
N ARG A 171 12.07 -41.08 47.85
CA ARG A 171 12.45 -42.22 48.67
C ARG A 171 11.18 -42.71 49.40
N VAL A 172 10.81 -43.97 49.21
CA VAL A 172 9.91 -44.70 50.12
C VAL A 172 10.71 -45.90 50.58
N GLY A 173 11.03 -45.92 51.87
CA GLY A 173 11.73 -47.02 52.51
C GLY A 173 10.76 -48.14 52.85
N ILE A 174 11.26 -49.37 52.84
CA ILE A 174 10.71 -50.49 53.58
C ILE A 174 11.92 -51.23 54.16
N TYR A 175 11.92 -51.35 55.48
CA TYR A 175 12.83 -52.16 56.30
C TYR A 175 12.33 -53.62 56.31
N ASP A 176 13.28 -54.54 56.47
CA ASP A 176 13.20 -55.89 57.10
C ASP A 176 13.97 -56.93 56.27
N PHE A 177 14.63 -57.95 56.82
CA PHE A 177 15.29 -58.24 58.09
C PHE A 177 16.07 -59.55 57.82
N HIS A 178 17.10 -59.82 58.63
CA HIS A 178 17.97 -61.01 58.68
C HIS A 178 17.47 -62.36 58.13
N HIS A 179 18.34 -63.09 57.41
CA HIS A 179 19.12 -64.22 57.96
C HIS A 179 20.22 -64.71 57.00
#